data_AF-A0A958HV81-F1
#
_entry.id   AF-A0A958HV81-F1
#
_cell.length_a   1.000
_cell.length_b   1.000
_cell.length_c   1.000
_cell.angle_alpha   90.00
_cell.angle_beta   90.00
_cell.angle_gamma   90.00
#
_symmetry.space_group_name_H-M   'P 1'
#
loop_
_entity.id
_entity.type
_entity.pdbx_description
1 polymer ?
#
loop_
_entity_poly.entity_id
_entity_poly.type
_entity_poly.pdbx_seq_one_letter_code
_entity_poly.pdbx_strand_id
1 'polypeptide(L)'
;VKHLKVEQAAVMLLEQQQQDQMFKTMVRRTDRSGSNILPFRLDAELTGWMLKHERPLLINDFQQDERFSRLVGDDFPIHSLMSVPLLAKQKMIGIITVFNKKSDEGFTVDEQRLLTIIATQSAQVIENARLLVEEQALTIMREEMRMANEIQLNLLPKKAPQPPGYDIAGITIPAKEVGGDYYDFIDIDENRLAICVADITGKGLPAAMLMSNVQATIRSQSLLLPAPNTCMLNANSLMFRSTGTGKFVTMFYGILDTETHRLAYCNAGHDAPMLVDKDQNLSQLDVGGVVLGFVPHYNYKEAAVDLPAGSRLLLYSDGITEALNGDAEEFGDAALQKLLLEHRSLSSQELLEKIVAAVKVHAGATPQSDDMTIVVIT
;
A
#
# COMPACT_ATOMS: atom_id res chain seq x y z
N VAL A 1 -45.60 -5.05 -4.83
CA VAL A 1 -46.47 -6.23 -5.09
C VAL A 1 -47.89 -5.98 -4.62
N LYS A 2 -48.22 -6.11 -3.32
CA LYS A 2 -49.62 -5.97 -2.84
C LYS A 2 -50.25 -4.60 -3.09
N HIS A 3 -49.56 -3.51 -2.71
CA HIS A 3 -50.10 -2.15 -2.85
C HIS A 3 -50.32 -1.74 -4.32
N LEU A 4 -49.35 -2.05 -5.18
CA LEU A 4 -49.44 -1.79 -6.63
C LEU A 4 -50.26 -2.84 -7.40
N LYS A 5 -50.82 -3.87 -6.75
CA LYS A 5 -51.55 -4.98 -7.39
C LYS A 5 -50.82 -5.55 -8.62
N VAL A 6 -49.57 -5.96 -8.45
CA VAL A 6 -48.71 -6.53 -9.52
C VAL A 6 -48.40 -8.00 -9.23
N GLU A 7 -48.11 -8.79 -10.27
CA GLU A 7 -47.72 -10.20 -10.12
C GLU A 7 -46.34 -10.36 -9.51
N GLN A 8 -45.37 -9.55 -9.96
CA GLN A 8 -43.98 -9.66 -9.55
C GLN A 8 -43.30 -8.31 -9.39
N ALA A 9 -42.29 -8.26 -8.51
CA ALA A 9 -41.34 -7.16 -8.42
C ALA A 9 -39.90 -7.68 -8.31
N ALA A 10 -38.96 -6.94 -8.87
CA ALA A 10 -37.53 -7.17 -8.78
C ALA A 10 -36.79 -5.87 -8.43
N VAL A 11 -35.76 -5.99 -7.59
CA VAL A 11 -34.78 -4.94 -7.33
C VAL A 11 -33.42 -5.44 -7.80
N MET A 12 -32.79 -4.69 -8.70
CA MET A 12 -31.49 -5.01 -9.27
C MET A 12 -30.54 -3.87 -8.94
N LEU A 13 -29.38 -4.18 -8.36
CA LEU A 13 -28.32 -3.20 -8.07
C LEU A 13 -27.24 -3.29 -9.13
N LEU A 14 -26.67 -2.14 -9.48
CA LEU A 14 -25.57 -2.02 -10.41
C LEU A 14 -24.25 -2.38 -9.70
N GLU A 15 -23.47 -3.30 -10.27
CA GLU A 15 -22.16 -3.73 -9.76
C GLU A 15 -21.07 -3.26 -10.73
N GLN A 16 -20.21 -2.33 -10.30
CA GLN A 16 -19.20 -1.71 -11.19
C GLN A 16 -17.96 -2.59 -11.45
N GLN A 17 -17.82 -3.73 -10.75
CA GLN A 17 -16.58 -4.54 -10.79
C GLN A 17 -16.67 -5.83 -11.64
N GLN A 18 -17.83 -6.18 -12.20
CA GLN A 18 -17.96 -7.35 -13.09
C GLN A 18 -18.32 -6.94 -14.52
N GLN A 19 -17.40 -7.21 -15.44
CA GLN A 19 -17.53 -6.87 -16.87
C GLN A 19 -18.66 -7.65 -17.57
N ASP A 20 -19.04 -8.84 -17.06
CA ASP A 20 -20.03 -9.74 -17.67
C ASP A 20 -21.44 -9.69 -17.03
N GLN A 21 -21.61 -9.10 -15.84
CA GLN A 21 -22.92 -8.91 -15.19
C GLN A 21 -22.98 -7.54 -14.50
N MET A 22 -23.48 -6.53 -15.23
CA MET A 22 -23.62 -5.18 -14.66
C MET A 22 -24.68 -5.10 -13.55
N PHE A 23 -25.68 -5.99 -13.56
CA PHE A 23 -26.74 -5.96 -12.56
C PHE A 23 -26.82 -7.27 -11.76
N LYS A 24 -26.80 -7.12 -10.44
CA LYS A 24 -27.10 -8.20 -9.49
C LYS A 24 -28.51 -8.06 -8.96
N THR A 25 -29.33 -9.10 -9.13
CA THR A 25 -30.68 -9.11 -8.55
C THR A 25 -30.59 -9.38 -7.04
N MET A 26 -30.99 -8.40 -6.23
CA MET A 26 -30.93 -8.50 -4.76
C MET A 26 -32.21 -9.05 -4.15
N VAL A 27 -33.36 -8.66 -4.68
CA VAL A 27 -34.66 -9.05 -4.13
C VAL A 27 -35.62 -9.34 -5.27
N ARG A 28 -36.32 -10.47 -5.14
CA ARG A 28 -37.40 -10.85 -6.06
C ARG A 28 -38.59 -11.33 -5.26
N ARG A 29 -39.76 -10.78 -5.57
CA ARG A 29 -40.98 -11.11 -4.84
C ARG A 29 -42.13 -11.33 -5.80
N THR A 30 -42.73 -12.50 -5.71
CA THR A 30 -43.94 -12.92 -6.45
C THR A 30 -45.10 -13.02 -5.47
N ASP A 31 -46.31 -12.70 -5.91
CA ASP A 31 -47.51 -12.89 -5.07
C ASP A 31 -47.73 -14.40 -4.85
N ARG A 32 -47.74 -14.85 -3.59
CA ARG A 32 -47.75 -16.26 -3.21
C ARG A 32 -49.15 -16.86 -3.40
N SER A 33 -49.41 -17.43 -4.58
CA SER A 33 -50.54 -18.36 -4.80
C SER A 33 -50.18 -19.42 -5.85
N GLY A 34 -49.54 -20.51 -5.42
CA GLY A 34 -49.61 -21.82 -6.09
C GLY A 34 -49.17 -21.96 -7.56
N SER A 35 -48.40 -21.04 -8.13
CA SER A 35 -48.12 -21.04 -9.57
C SER A 35 -46.65 -21.35 -9.89
N ASN A 36 -46.44 -22.26 -10.85
CA ASN A 36 -45.14 -22.60 -11.47
C ASN A 36 -44.57 -21.45 -12.33
N ILE A 37 -44.80 -20.18 -11.95
CA ILE A 37 -44.41 -19.02 -12.76
C ILE A 37 -42.91 -18.81 -12.61
N LEU A 38 -42.19 -19.05 -13.71
CA LEU A 38 -40.78 -18.70 -13.81
C LEU A 38 -40.64 -17.18 -13.67
N PRO A 39 -39.68 -16.72 -12.86
CA PRO A 39 -39.63 -15.32 -12.53
C PRO A 39 -39.04 -14.47 -13.69
N PHE A 40 -39.64 -13.31 -13.99
CA PHE A 40 -39.34 -12.43 -15.14
C PHE A 40 -38.01 -11.67 -15.06
N ARG A 41 -37.09 -11.94 -15.99
CA ARG A 41 -35.80 -11.23 -16.08
C ARG A 41 -35.95 -10.08 -17.06
N LEU A 42 -35.36 -8.93 -16.74
CA LEU A 42 -35.17 -7.89 -17.74
C LEU A 42 -34.12 -8.37 -18.74
N ASP A 43 -34.39 -8.12 -20.02
CA ASP A 43 -33.43 -8.31 -21.09
C ASP A 43 -32.38 -7.18 -21.13
N ALA A 44 -31.40 -7.34 -22.01
CA ALA A 44 -30.33 -6.36 -22.22
C ALA A 44 -30.85 -5.03 -22.77
N GLU A 45 -31.96 -5.03 -23.52
CA GLU A 45 -32.51 -3.83 -24.14
C GLU A 45 -33.23 -2.92 -23.13
N LEU A 46 -34.05 -3.49 -22.24
CA LEU A 46 -34.75 -2.77 -21.17
C LEU A 46 -33.76 -2.25 -20.12
N THR A 47 -32.81 -3.09 -19.70
CA THR A 47 -31.74 -2.65 -18.77
C THR A 47 -30.85 -1.57 -19.40
N GLY A 48 -30.48 -1.73 -20.69
CA GLY A 48 -29.72 -0.74 -21.44
C GLY A 48 -30.47 0.59 -21.61
N TRP A 49 -31.78 0.56 -21.85
CA TRP A 49 -32.59 1.78 -21.92
C TRP A 49 -32.59 2.52 -20.58
N MET A 50 -32.77 1.80 -19.47
CA MET A 50 -32.75 2.37 -18.12
C MET A 50 -31.40 3.02 -17.80
N LEU A 51 -30.29 2.33 -18.10
CA LEU A 51 -28.94 2.87 -17.93
C LEU A 51 -28.71 4.14 -18.75
N LYS A 52 -29.23 4.19 -19.98
CA LYS A 52 -29.01 5.31 -20.89
C LYS A 52 -29.84 6.55 -20.52
N HIS A 53 -31.08 6.35 -20.08
CA HIS A 53 -32.03 7.46 -19.90
C HIS A 53 -32.24 7.86 -18.45
N GLU A 54 -31.88 7.01 -17.49
CA GLU A 54 -31.96 7.25 -16.04
C GLU A 54 -33.29 7.85 -15.56
N ARG A 55 -34.41 7.46 -16.21
CA ARG A 55 -35.75 7.98 -15.94
C ARG A 55 -36.76 6.85 -15.83
N PRO A 56 -37.91 7.06 -15.17
CA PRO A 56 -38.97 6.07 -15.10
C PRO A 56 -39.41 5.58 -16.49
N LEU A 57 -39.60 4.28 -16.61
CA LEU A 57 -40.13 3.58 -17.77
C LEU A 57 -41.48 2.97 -17.40
N LEU A 58 -42.53 3.42 -18.09
CA LEU A 58 -43.89 2.91 -17.96
C LEU A 58 -44.29 2.25 -19.29
N ILE A 59 -44.76 1.00 -19.22
CA ILE A 59 -45.28 0.23 -20.35
C ILE A 59 -46.56 -0.47 -19.87
N ASN A 60 -47.72 -0.02 -20.34
CA ASN A 60 -48.99 -0.64 -20.01
C ASN A 60 -49.36 -1.78 -20.97
N ASP A 61 -48.84 -1.74 -22.20
CA ASP A 61 -48.97 -2.78 -23.20
C ASP A 61 -47.69 -2.82 -24.05
N PHE A 62 -46.95 -3.94 -23.98
CA PHE A 62 -45.72 -4.13 -24.74
C PHE A 62 -45.94 -4.25 -26.26
N GLN A 63 -47.10 -4.74 -26.71
CA GLN A 63 -47.40 -4.87 -28.14
C GLN A 63 -47.60 -3.50 -28.80
N GLN A 64 -48.07 -2.52 -28.02
CA GLN A 64 -48.31 -1.15 -28.48
C GLN A 64 -47.14 -0.19 -28.24
N ASP A 65 -46.08 -0.63 -27.54
CA ASP A 65 -44.93 0.22 -27.24
C ASP A 65 -43.92 0.23 -28.39
N GLU A 66 -43.85 1.32 -29.15
CA GLU A 66 -42.93 1.47 -30.30
C GLU A 66 -41.45 1.23 -29.96
N ARG A 67 -41.05 1.39 -28.70
CA ARG A 67 -39.65 1.23 -28.26
C ARG A 67 -39.27 -0.24 -28.09
N PHE A 68 -40.24 -1.10 -27.76
CA PHE A 68 -40.00 -2.47 -27.29
C PHE A 68 -40.91 -3.52 -27.95
N SER A 69 -41.80 -3.15 -28.86
CA SER A 69 -42.72 -4.07 -29.55
C SER A 69 -42.01 -5.19 -30.30
N ARG A 70 -40.75 -4.99 -30.71
CA ARG A 70 -39.91 -6.00 -31.36
C ARG A 70 -39.42 -7.11 -30.43
N LEU A 71 -39.48 -6.89 -29.11
CA LEU A 71 -39.11 -7.88 -28.08
C LEU A 71 -40.24 -8.87 -27.79
N VAL A 72 -41.45 -8.59 -28.29
CA VAL A 72 -42.65 -9.39 -28.03
C VAL A 72 -42.74 -10.53 -29.04
N GLY A 73 -42.49 -11.76 -28.58
CA GLY A 73 -42.83 -12.99 -29.29
C GLY A 73 -44.12 -13.62 -28.76
N ASP A 74 -44.57 -14.71 -29.39
CA ASP A 74 -45.84 -15.40 -29.05
C ASP A 74 -45.91 -15.87 -27.58
N ASP A 75 -44.77 -16.10 -26.93
CA ASP A 75 -44.65 -16.58 -25.53
C ASP A 75 -44.10 -15.51 -24.55
N PHE A 76 -44.15 -14.21 -24.89
CA PHE A 76 -43.60 -13.17 -24.01
C PHE A 76 -44.48 -12.96 -22.76
N PRO A 77 -43.98 -13.27 -21.55
CA PRO A 77 -44.87 -13.42 -20.40
C PRO A 77 -45.07 -12.12 -19.61
N ILE A 78 -44.47 -11.01 -20.06
CA ILE A 78 -44.60 -9.68 -19.45
C ILE A 78 -45.52 -8.83 -20.33
N HIS A 79 -46.73 -8.54 -19.86
CA HIS A 79 -47.69 -7.71 -20.61
C HIS A 79 -47.67 -6.24 -20.18
N SER A 80 -47.24 -5.94 -18.95
CA SER A 80 -47.05 -4.56 -18.47
C SER A 80 -45.84 -4.47 -17.53
N LEU A 81 -45.17 -3.32 -17.54
CA LEU A 81 -43.95 -3.07 -16.77
C LEU A 81 -43.88 -1.62 -16.31
N MET A 82 -43.48 -1.43 -15.06
CA MET A 82 -43.06 -0.14 -14.55
C MET A 82 -41.69 -0.29 -13.90
N SER A 83 -40.69 0.38 -14.47
CA SER A 83 -39.33 0.40 -13.96
C SER A 83 -38.94 1.82 -13.56
N VAL A 84 -38.32 1.97 -12.41
CA VAL A 84 -37.81 3.25 -11.93
C VAL A 84 -36.35 3.13 -11.52
N PRO A 85 -35.54 4.17 -11.77
CA PRO A 85 -34.14 4.17 -11.40
C PRO A 85 -33.98 4.32 -9.88
N LEU A 86 -33.04 3.59 -9.29
CA LEU A 86 -32.51 3.86 -7.96
C LEU A 86 -31.38 4.89 -8.10
N LEU A 87 -31.68 6.16 -7.83
CA LEU A 87 -30.72 7.27 -7.95
C LEU A 87 -30.25 7.73 -6.57
N ALA A 88 -28.94 7.70 -6.34
CA ALA A 88 -28.29 8.28 -5.16
C ALA A 88 -27.18 9.24 -5.61
N LYS A 89 -27.15 10.47 -5.07
CA LYS A 89 -26.17 11.52 -5.44
C LYS A 89 -25.99 11.68 -6.97
N GLN A 90 -27.09 11.69 -7.73
CA GLN A 90 -27.10 11.79 -9.21
C GLN A 90 -26.43 10.62 -9.94
N LYS A 91 -26.22 9.48 -9.28
CA LYS A 91 -25.72 8.25 -9.89
C LYS A 91 -26.79 7.16 -9.78
N MET A 92 -27.04 6.45 -10.87
CA MET A 92 -27.84 5.23 -10.84
C MET A 92 -27.07 4.11 -10.12
N ILE A 93 -27.65 3.59 -9.04
CA ILE A 93 -27.12 2.45 -8.29
C ILE A 93 -27.91 1.16 -8.54
N GLY A 94 -28.98 1.23 -9.32
CA GLY A 94 -29.85 0.11 -9.59
C GLY A 94 -31.19 0.50 -10.19
N ILE A 95 -32.11 -0.45 -10.26
CA ILE A 95 -33.47 -0.28 -10.76
C ILE A 95 -34.46 -1.07 -9.89
N ILE A 96 -35.65 -0.51 -9.67
CA ILE A 96 -36.80 -1.24 -9.16
C ILE A 96 -37.76 -1.44 -10.32
N THR A 97 -38.15 -2.69 -10.56
CA THR A 97 -39.09 -3.04 -11.62
C THR A 97 -40.25 -3.83 -11.05
N VAL A 98 -41.45 -3.47 -11.47
CA VAL A 98 -42.69 -4.22 -11.21
C VAL A 98 -43.28 -4.69 -12.53
N PHE A 99 -43.82 -5.90 -12.52
CA PHE A 99 -44.29 -6.60 -13.72
C PHE A 99 -45.75 -7.00 -13.55
N ASN A 100 -46.48 -6.96 -14.67
CA ASN A 100 -47.84 -7.47 -14.81
C ASN A 100 -48.80 -6.89 -13.78
N LYS A 101 -49.32 -5.70 -14.08
CA LYS A 101 -50.42 -5.07 -13.33
C LYS A 101 -51.67 -5.93 -13.45
N LYS A 102 -52.29 -6.26 -12.31
CA LYS A 102 -53.54 -7.06 -12.25
C LYS A 102 -54.81 -6.27 -12.58
N SER A 103 -54.68 -5.01 -12.94
CA SER A 103 -55.78 -4.08 -13.21
C SER A 103 -55.79 -3.77 -14.69
N ASP A 104 -56.97 -3.78 -15.32
CA ASP A 104 -57.13 -3.52 -16.76
C ASP A 104 -56.80 -2.05 -17.12
N GLU A 105 -56.82 -1.14 -16.15
CA GLU A 105 -56.47 0.28 -16.32
C GLU A 105 -54.95 0.55 -16.43
N GLY A 106 -54.11 -0.48 -16.26
CA GLY A 106 -52.65 -0.35 -16.31
C GLY A 106 -52.05 0.40 -15.12
N PHE A 107 -50.78 0.81 -15.26
CA PHE A 107 -50.07 1.65 -14.30
C PHE A 107 -50.39 3.14 -14.54
N THR A 108 -50.56 3.89 -13.45
CA THR A 108 -50.85 5.33 -13.50
C THR A 108 -49.61 6.19 -13.23
N VAL A 109 -49.69 7.48 -13.59
CA VAL A 109 -48.63 8.45 -13.30
C VAL A 109 -48.41 8.62 -11.80
N ASP A 110 -49.46 8.54 -10.98
CA ASP A 110 -49.34 8.65 -9.53
C ASP A 110 -48.69 7.41 -8.90
N GLU A 111 -48.95 6.21 -9.45
CA GLU A 111 -48.24 4.99 -9.07
C GLU A 111 -46.76 5.05 -9.45
N GLN A 112 -46.44 5.62 -10.63
CA GLN A 112 -45.06 5.88 -11.05
C GLN A 112 -44.37 6.87 -10.11
N ARG A 113 -45.04 7.97 -9.74
CA ARG A 113 -44.52 8.95 -8.78
C ARG A 113 -44.25 8.31 -7.42
N LEU A 114 -45.20 7.52 -6.91
CA LEU A 114 -45.04 6.80 -5.65
C LEU A 114 -43.84 5.84 -5.69
N LEU A 115 -43.74 5.03 -6.75
CA LEU A 115 -42.62 4.09 -6.89
C LEU A 115 -41.29 4.83 -7.04
N THR A 116 -41.26 5.96 -7.74
CA THR A 116 -40.07 6.82 -7.86
C THR A 116 -39.65 7.37 -6.50
N ILE A 117 -40.58 7.85 -5.66
CA ILE A 117 -40.27 8.32 -4.30
C ILE A 117 -39.68 7.17 -3.46
N ILE A 118 -40.31 5.99 -3.51
CA ILE A 118 -39.80 4.80 -2.82
C ILE A 118 -38.40 4.44 -3.32
N ALA A 119 -38.17 4.51 -4.63
CA ALA A 119 -36.88 4.22 -5.23
C ALA A 119 -35.81 5.22 -4.80
N THR A 120 -36.08 6.52 -4.81
CA THR A 120 -35.13 7.54 -4.33
C THR A 120 -34.78 7.36 -2.85
N GLN A 121 -35.77 7.10 -1.99
CA GLN A 121 -35.55 6.85 -0.57
C GLN A 121 -34.76 5.56 -0.34
N SER A 122 -35.13 4.48 -1.05
CA SER A 122 -34.42 3.20 -0.98
C SER A 122 -32.99 3.34 -1.46
N ALA A 123 -32.76 4.10 -2.54
CA ALA A 123 -31.43 4.31 -3.10
C ALA A 123 -30.50 5.01 -2.10
N GLN A 124 -31.01 6.01 -1.37
CA GLN A 124 -30.22 6.74 -0.38
C GLN A 124 -29.85 5.85 0.81
N VAL A 125 -30.77 5.01 1.29
CA VAL A 125 -30.50 4.03 2.37
C VAL A 125 -29.48 2.97 1.92
N ILE A 126 -29.62 2.44 0.71
CA ILE A 126 -28.70 1.42 0.16
C ILE A 126 -27.30 2.01 -0.01
N GLU A 127 -27.19 3.23 -0.54
CA GLU A 127 -25.90 3.90 -0.71
C GLU A 127 -25.23 4.20 0.63
N ASN A 128 -25.97 4.69 1.62
CA ASN A 128 -25.42 4.95 2.95
C ASN A 128 -24.96 3.65 3.63
N ALA A 129 -25.71 2.56 3.50
CA ALA A 129 -25.30 1.26 4.02
C ALA A 129 -24.03 0.74 3.33
N ARG A 130 -23.89 0.93 2.01
CA ARG A 130 -22.66 0.56 1.28
C ARG A 130 -21.46 1.38 1.77
N LEU A 131 -21.62 2.70 1.86
CA LEU A 131 -20.56 3.60 2.34
C LEU A 131 -20.10 3.25 3.76
N LEU A 132 -21.04 2.88 4.64
CA LEU A 132 -20.71 2.45 6.00
C LEU A 132 -19.87 1.16 6.00
N VAL A 133 -20.19 0.19 5.15
CA VAL A 133 -19.40 -1.05 5.04
C VAL A 133 -18.00 -0.76 4.47
N GLU A 134 -17.89 0.10 3.46
CA GLU A 134 -16.60 0.53 2.92
C GLU A 134 -15.75 1.28 3.96
N GLU A 135 -16.35 2.19 4.73
CA GLU A 135 -15.71 2.90 5.83
C GLU A 135 -15.22 1.93 6.92
N GLN A 136 -16.04 0.94 7.30
CA GLN A 136 -15.65 -0.08 8.27
C GLN A 136 -14.47 -0.91 7.76
N ALA A 137 -14.48 -1.33 6.50
CA ALA A 137 -13.38 -2.08 5.89
C ALA A 137 -12.08 -1.26 5.87
N LEU A 138 -12.15 0.03 5.51
CA LEU A 138 -11.00 0.93 5.55
C LEU A 138 -10.48 1.14 6.98
N THR A 139 -11.38 1.21 7.95
CA THR A 139 -11.01 1.37 9.37
C THR A 139 -10.28 0.14 9.89
N ILE A 140 -10.78 -1.07 9.57
CA ILE A 140 -10.12 -2.33 9.92
C ILE A 140 -8.73 -2.39 9.28
N MET A 141 -8.62 -2.08 7.99
CA MET A 141 -7.35 -2.10 7.27
C MET A 141 -6.33 -1.10 7.86
N ARG A 142 -6.78 0.11 8.24
CA ARG A 142 -5.90 1.09 8.91
C ARG A 142 -5.40 0.60 10.25
N GLU A 143 -6.26 -0.04 11.04
CA GLU A 143 -5.87 -0.58 12.35
C GLU A 143 -4.88 -1.75 12.20
N GLU A 144 -5.08 -2.63 11.22
CA GLU A 144 -4.12 -3.69 10.90
C GLU A 144 -2.75 -3.13 10.47
N MET A 145 -2.73 -2.08 9.65
CA MET A 145 -1.49 -1.40 9.27
C MET A 145 -0.83 -0.71 10.46
N ARG A 146 -1.60 -0.09 11.36
CA ARG A 146 -1.10 0.52 12.60
C ARG A 146 -0.43 -0.53 13.49
N MET A 147 -1.06 -1.69 13.67
CA MET A 147 -0.48 -2.80 14.43
C MET A 147 0.79 -3.34 13.77
N ALA A 148 0.81 -3.47 12.43
CA ALA A 148 2.01 -3.89 11.70
C ALA A 148 3.17 -2.90 11.89
N ASN A 149 2.91 -1.59 11.83
CA ASN A 149 3.89 -0.55 12.14
C ASN A 149 4.43 -0.69 13.57
N GLU A 150 3.55 -0.86 14.55
CA GLU A 150 3.95 -1.01 15.95
C GLU A 150 4.87 -2.23 16.16
N ILE A 151 4.59 -3.35 15.49
CA ILE A 151 5.48 -4.52 15.49
C ILE A 151 6.83 -4.16 14.85
N GLN A 152 6.82 -3.50 13.70
CA GLN A 152 8.02 -3.11 12.96
C GLN A 152 8.94 -2.21 13.79
N LEU A 153 8.39 -1.16 14.41
CA LEU A 153 9.14 -0.25 15.27
C LEU A 153 9.75 -0.95 16.48
N ASN A 154 9.11 -2.01 16.98
CA ASN A 154 9.66 -2.81 18.08
C ASN A 154 10.81 -3.73 17.65
N LEU A 155 10.98 -4.00 16.35
CA LEU A 155 12.11 -4.75 15.81
C LEU A 155 13.36 -3.89 15.62
N LEU A 156 13.19 -2.57 15.53
CA LEU A 156 14.26 -1.59 15.36
C LEU A 156 14.89 -1.18 16.70
N PRO A 157 16.13 -0.65 16.69
CA PRO A 157 16.76 -0.12 17.88
C PRO A 157 15.92 0.98 18.55
N LYS A 158 15.63 0.81 19.85
CA LYS A 158 14.91 1.83 20.64
C LYS A 158 15.81 3.00 21.06
N LYS A 159 17.12 2.75 21.12
CA LYS A 159 18.15 3.71 21.48
C LYS A 159 19.45 3.28 20.82
N ALA A 160 20.19 4.24 20.28
CA ALA A 160 21.55 3.99 19.81
C ALA A 160 22.47 3.61 20.99
N PRO A 161 23.34 2.61 20.84
CA PRO A 161 24.35 2.30 21.84
C PRO A 161 25.36 3.46 21.93
N GLN A 162 26.02 3.56 23.07
CA GLN A 162 27.00 4.62 23.34
C GLN A 162 28.27 3.97 23.90
N PRO A 163 28.98 3.18 23.07
CA PRO A 163 30.24 2.57 23.51
C PRO A 163 31.28 3.67 23.80
N PRO A 164 32.22 3.45 24.74
CA PRO A 164 33.22 4.45 25.07
C PRO A 164 33.98 4.95 23.83
N GLY A 165 34.04 6.26 23.66
CA GLY A 165 34.77 6.90 22.55
C GLY A 165 33.98 7.10 21.26
N TYR A 166 32.69 6.73 21.22
CA TYR A 166 31.82 6.93 20.06
C TYR A 166 30.54 7.65 20.43
N ASP A 167 30.08 8.51 19.54
CA ASP A 167 28.70 9.03 19.56
C ASP A 167 27.94 8.48 18.35
N ILE A 168 26.81 7.82 18.59
CA ILE A 168 26.02 7.12 17.57
C ILE A 168 24.57 7.60 17.62
N ALA A 169 24.02 7.88 16.44
CA ALA A 169 22.61 8.16 16.25
C ALA A 169 22.08 7.42 15.03
N GLY A 170 20.80 7.04 15.06
CA GLY A 170 20.16 6.35 13.95
C GLY A 170 18.66 6.61 13.93
N ILE A 171 18.09 6.72 12.74
CA ILE A 171 16.65 6.85 12.53
C ILE A 171 16.26 6.19 11.21
N THR A 172 15.02 5.71 11.15
CA THR A 172 14.33 5.42 9.89
C THR A 172 12.97 6.12 9.91
N ILE A 173 12.58 6.73 8.80
CA ILE A 173 11.33 7.45 8.61
C ILE A 173 10.63 6.82 7.40
N PRO A 174 9.56 6.02 7.60
CA PRO A 174 8.91 5.34 6.50
C PRO A 174 8.08 6.30 5.63
N ALA A 175 8.04 6.06 4.31
CA ALA A 175 7.23 6.83 3.36
C ALA A 175 5.73 6.50 3.44
N LYS A 176 5.41 5.31 3.96
CA LYS A 176 4.04 4.83 4.19
C LYS A 176 3.87 4.47 5.67
N GLU A 177 2.71 3.91 6.03
CA GLU A 177 2.46 3.43 7.39
C GLU A 177 3.47 2.37 7.83
N VAL A 178 4.07 1.60 6.92
CA VAL A 178 5.17 0.65 7.20
C VAL A 178 6.23 0.74 6.11
N GLY A 179 7.49 0.57 6.50
CA GLY A 179 8.64 0.70 5.62
C GLY A 179 9.25 -0.63 5.14
N GLY A 180 10.05 -0.59 4.09
CA GLY A 180 11.03 -1.62 3.74
C GLY A 180 12.36 -1.44 4.47
N ASP A 181 12.76 -0.22 4.83
CA ASP A 181 14.09 0.02 5.41
C ASP A 181 14.33 -0.64 6.77
N TYR A 182 15.59 -1.01 7.00
CA TYR A 182 16.09 -1.60 8.23
C TYR A 182 17.41 -0.96 8.65
N TYR A 183 17.57 -0.70 9.93
CA TYR A 183 18.89 -0.49 10.53
C TYR A 183 18.94 -1.16 11.91
N ASP A 184 20.13 -1.53 12.35
CA ASP A 184 20.32 -2.14 13.67
C ASP A 184 21.71 -1.88 14.25
N PHE A 185 21.77 -2.01 15.57
CA PHE A 185 23.00 -2.02 16.35
C PHE A 185 22.99 -3.28 17.20
N ILE A 186 23.92 -4.19 16.94
CA ILE A 186 23.94 -5.52 17.54
C ILE A 186 25.25 -5.72 18.29
N ASP A 187 25.18 -5.77 19.62
CA ASP A 187 26.32 -6.12 20.46
C ASP A 187 26.76 -7.56 20.14
N ILE A 188 27.97 -7.73 19.63
CA ILE A 188 28.58 -9.03 19.33
C ILE A 188 29.28 -9.56 20.58
N ASP A 189 30.03 -8.70 21.24
CA ASP A 189 30.66 -8.90 22.54
C ASP A 189 31.00 -7.54 23.20
N GLU A 190 31.86 -7.54 24.22
CA GLU A 190 32.22 -6.34 25.00
C GLU A 190 32.86 -5.22 24.15
N ASN A 191 33.59 -5.56 23.08
CA ASN A 191 34.37 -4.61 22.29
C ASN A 191 33.91 -4.50 20.83
N ARG A 192 32.96 -5.35 20.39
CA ARG A 192 32.51 -5.39 19.00
C ARG A 192 31.03 -5.10 18.86
N LEU A 193 30.73 -4.09 18.07
CA LEU A 193 29.37 -3.66 17.73
C LEU A 193 29.14 -3.85 16.23
N ALA A 194 28.15 -4.66 15.85
CA ALA A 194 27.71 -4.71 14.47
C ALA A 194 26.71 -3.58 14.17
N ILE A 195 26.87 -2.97 13.00
CA ILE A 195 26.03 -1.90 12.47
C ILE A 195 25.56 -2.32 11.09
N CYS A 196 24.26 -2.17 10.81
CA CYS A 196 23.72 -2.42 9.49
C CYS A 196 22.68 -1.40 9.07
N VAL A 197 22.59 -1.19 7.76
CA VAL A 197 21.50 -0.47 7.08
C VAL A 197 21.13 -1.28 5.84
N ALA A 198 19.84 -1.42 5.58
CA ALA A 198 19.31 -2.17 4.46
C ALA A 198 18.07 -1.50 3.89
N ASP A 199 17.91 -1.62 2.58
CA ASP A 199 16.66 -1.30 1.89
C ASP A 199 16.14 -2.55 1.15
N ILE A 200 14.82 -2.75 1.25
CA ILE A 200 14.11 -3.92 0.74
C ILE A 200 13.25 -3.50 -0.45
N THR A 201 13.40 -4.21 -1.59
CA THR A 201 12.67 -3.85 -2.80
C THR A 201 11.14 -3.85 -2.64
N GLY A 202 10.53 -2.70 -2.89
CA GLY A 202 9.09 -2.47 -2.83
C GLY A 202 8.68 -1.68 -1.60
N LYS A 203 7.38 -1.51 -1.35
CA LYS A 203 6.88 -0.62 -0.29
C LYS A 203 5.66 -1.21 0.42
N GLY A 204 5.38 -0.73 1.63
CA GLY A 204 4.22 -1.16 2.42
C GLY A 204 4.38 -2.57 2.97
N LEU A 205 3.25 -3.23 3.26
CA LEU A 205 3.21 -4.47 4.04
C LEU A 205 4.13 -5.60 3.51
N PRO A 206 4.21 -5.89 2.20
CA PRO A 206 5.12 -6.93 1.70
C PRO A 206 6.60 -6.63 1.98
N ALA A 207 7.02 -5.37 1.90
CA ALA A 207 8.40 -4.97 2.19
C ALA A 207 8.68 -5.07 3.69
N ALA A 208 7.75 -4.60 4.54
CA ALA A 208 7.87 -4.70 6.00
C ALA A 208 7.96 -6.14 6.52
N MET A 209 7.25 -7.08 5.90
CA MET A 209 7.36 -8.51 6.24
C MET A 209 8.74 -9.07 5.88
N LEU A 210 9.29 -8.69 4.73
CA LEU A 210 10.63 -9.10 4.32
C LEU A 210 11.70 -8.43 5.18
N MET A 211 11.52 -7.17 5.56
CA MET A 211 12.34 -6.46 6.55
C MET A 211 12.44 -7.25 7.86
N SER A 212 11.31 -7.73 8.39
CA SER A 212 11.29 -8.55 9.61
C SER A 212 12.10 -9.85 9.48
N ASN A 213 12.10 -10.47 8.30
CA ASN A 213 12.92 -11.64 8.00
C ASN A 213 14.42 -11.30 7.89
N VAL A 214 14.75 -10.16 7.27
CA VAL A 214 16.12 -9.63 7.21
C VAL A 214 16.66 -9.37 8.60
N GLN A 215 15.89 -8.69 9.44
CA GLN A 215 16.24 -8.40 10.83
C GLN A 215 16.56 -9.68 11.62
N ALA A 216 15.66 -10.67 11.58
CA ALA A 216 15.88 -11.94 12.27
C ALA A 216 17.10 -12.69 11.73
N THR A 217 17.31 -12.65 10.41
CA THR A 217 18.45 -13.29 9.75
C THR A 217 19.76 -12.65 10.17
N ILE A 218 19.87 -11.32 10.07
CA ILE A 218 21.11 -10.60 10.39
C ILE A 218 21.45 -10.74 11.87
N ARG A 219 20.49 -10.57 12.79
CA ARG A 219 20.73 -10.80 14.22
C ARG A 219 21.17 -12.23 14.54
N SER A 220 20.61 -13.23 13.85
CA SER A 220 21.02 -14.62 14.05
C SER A 220 22.41 -14.89 13.49
N GLN A 221 22.75 -14.35 12.32
CA GLN A 221 24.04 -14.61 11.68
C GLN A 221 25.18 -13.85 12.35
N SER A 222 24.93 -12.61 12.79
CA SER A 222 25.94 -11.78 13.45
C SER A 222 26.49 -12.41 14.73
N LEU A 223 25.62 -13.04 15.53
CA LEU A 223 26.00 -13.73 16.77
C LEU A 223 26.76 -15.04 16.55
N LEU A 224 26.57 -15.70 15.40
CA LEU A 224 27.22 -16.98 15.10
C LEU A 224 28.55 -16.82 14.36
N LEU A 225 28.64 -15.84 13.45
CA LEU A 225 29.71 -15.70 12.48
C LEU A 225 30.05 -14.22 12.33
N PRO A 226 31.07 -13.71 13.05
CA PRO A 226 31.30 -12.28 13.12
C PRO A 226 31.83 -11.70 11.80
N ALA A 227 32.60 -12.43 10.99
CA ALA A 227 33.18 -11.85 9.78
C ALA A 227 32.10 -11.32 8.81
N PRO A 228 32.11 -10.01 8.45
CA PRO A 228 31.11 -9.40 7.56
C PRO A 228 30.81 -10.20 6.30
N ASN A 229 31.83 -10.67 5.59
CA ASN A 229 31.61 -11.45 4.36
C ASN A 229 30.81 -12.74 4.58
N THR A 230 31.02 -13.40 5.72
CA THR A 230 30.43 -14.69 6.05
C THR A 230 28.99 -14.51 6.51
N CYS A 231 28.73 -13.47 7.31
CA CYS A 231 27.37 -13.04 7.64
C CYS A 231 26.56 -12.78 6.37
N MET A 232 27.13 -12.01 5.43
CA MET A 232 26.48 -11.63 4.17
C MET A 232 26.27 -12.82 3.21
N LEU A 233 27.22 -13.75 3.11
CA LEU A 233 27.07 -15.00 2.35
C LEU A 233 25.86 -15.83 2.82
N ASN A 234 25.73 -15.99 4.14
CA ASN A 234 24.63 -16.76 4.72
C ASN A 234 23.30 -16.03 4.64
N ALA A 235 23.30 -14.73 4.93
CA ALA A 235 22.11 -13.89 4.78
C ALA A 235 21.59 -13.94 3.34
N ASN A 236 22.47 -13.83 2.34
CA ASN A 236 22.10 -13.96 0.93
C ASN A 236 21.44 -15.31 0.63
N SER A 237 22.01 -16.40 1.13
CA SER A 237 21.51 -17.76 0.90
C SER A 237 20.11 -17.97 1.52
N LEU A 238 19.87 -17.39 2.70
CA LEU A 238 18.58 -17.41 3.38
C LEU A 238 17.56 -16.55 2.64
N MET A 239 17.94 -15.31 2.27
CA MET A 239 17.07 -14.41 1.53
C MET A 239 16.66 -15.00 0.19
N PHE A 240 17.60 -15.57 -0.58
CA PHE A 240 17.31 -16.21 -1.87
C PHE A 240 16.26 -17.33 -1.76
N ARG A 241 16.25 -18.07 -0.64
CA ARG A 241 15.27 -19.14 -0.40
C ARG A 241 13.92 -18.62 0.10
N SER A 242 13.91 -17.45 0.74
CA SER A 242 12.72 -16.84 1.33
C SER A 242 12.03 -15.82 0.41
N THR A 243 12.69 -15.38 -0.66
CA THR A 243 12.17 -14.38 -1.58
C THR A 243 11.73 -14.98 -2.92
N GLY A 244 10.69 -14.39 -3.53
CA GLY A 244 10.29 -14.69 -4.90
C GLY A 244 11.16 -13.97 -5.92
N THR A 245 10.97 -14.30 -7.20
CA THR A 245 11.62 -13.59 -8.32
C THR A 245 11.38 -12.08 -8.25
N GLY A 246 12.44 -11.27 -8.34
CA GLY A 246 12.36 -9.81 -8.35
C GLY A 246 12.33 -9.15 -6.96
N LYS A 247 12.60 -9.90 -5.89
CA LYS A 247 12.76 -9.38 -4.53
C LYS A 247 14.20 -9.56 -4.06
N PHE A 248 14.83 -8.45 -3.72
CA PHE A 248 16.20 -8.40 -3.23
C PHE A 248 16.31 -7.40 -2.07
N VAL A 249 17.47 -7.38 -1.43
CA VAL A 249 17.76 -6.49 -0.30
C VAL A 249 19.13 -5.88 -0.53
N THR A 250 19.20 -4.55 -0.58
CA THR A 250 20.47 -3.86 -0.48
C THR A 250 20.88 -3.85 0.99
N MET A 251 22.16 -4.07 1.31
CA MET A 251 22.60 -4.12 2.70
C MET A 251 24.04 -3.67 2.86
N PHE A 252 24.29 -2.74 3.77
CA PHE A 252 25.60 -2.53 4.37
C PHE A 252 25.65 -3.24 5.73
N TYR A 253 26.70 -4.02 5.96
CA TYR A 253 26.97 -4.66 7.25
C TYR A 253 28.41 -4.42 7.66
N GLY A 254 28.62 -3.90 8.86
CA GLY A 254 29.95 -3.65 9.41
C GLY A 254 30.05 -4.06 10.88
N ILE A 255 31.27 -4.39 11.31
CA ILE A 255 31.62 -4.63 12.70
C ILE A 255 32.67 -3.60 13.13
N LEU A 256 32.26 -2.76 14.07
CA LEU A 256 33.10 -1.80 14.74
C LEU A 256 33.77 -2.46 15.94
N ASP A 257 35.09 -2.51 15.92
CA ASP A 257 35.91 -2.87 17.06
C ASP A 257 36.30 -1.58 17.82
N THR A 258 35.76 -1.43 19.03
CA THR A 258 35.86 -0.20 19.83
C THR A 258 37.22 -0.05 20.52
N GLU A 259 37.99 -1.14 20.62
CA GLU A 259 39.34 -1.15 21.20
C GLU A 259 40.40 -0.74 20.17
N THR A 260 40.28 -1.27 18.95
CA THR A 260 41.22 -0.99 17.85
C THR A 260 40.81 0.19 16.98
N HIS A 261 39.59 0.70 17.16
CA HIS A 261 38.99 1.75 16.34
C HIS A 261 38.95 1.41 14.85
N ARG A 262 38.59 0.16 14.55
CA ARG A 262 38.57 -0.37 13.18
C ARG A 262 37.18 -0.89 12.82
N LEU A 263 36.70 -0.52 11.64
CA LEU A 263 35.47 -1.01 11.06
C LEU A 263 35.78 -2.00 9.94
N ALA A 264 35.48 -3.28 10.14
CA ALA A 264 35.44 -4.27 9.07
C ALA A 264 34.03 -4.28 8.46
N TYR A 265 33.90 -4.30 7.14
CA TYR A 265 32.59 -4.19 6.50
C TYR A 265 32.47 -4.96 5.18
N CYS A 266 31.22 -5.19 4.79
CA CYS A 266 30.82 -5.68 3.49
C CYS A 266 29.57 -4.92 3.03
N ASN A 267 29.64 -4.37 1.81
CA ASN A 267 28.51 -3.73 1.14
C ASN A 267 27.91 -4.66 0.07
N ALA A 268 26.65 -5.07 0.23
CA ALA A 268 25.88 -5.85 -0.74
C ALA A 268 24.92 -4.96 -1.53
N GLY A 269 25.50 -4.11 -2.38
CA GLY A 269 24.75 -3.24 -3.30
C GLY A 269 23.89 -2.17 -2.63
N HIS A 270 24.21 -1.79 -1.39
CA HIS A 270 23.63 -0.64 -0.71
C HIS A 270 24.37 0.63 -1.07
N ASP A 271 23.72 1.78 -0.89
CA ASP A 271 24.39 3.07 -1.03
C ASP A 271 25.62 3.12 -0.15
N ALA A 272 26.73 3.53 -0.77
CA ALA A 272 28.04 3.42 -0.15
C ALA A 272 28.17 4.43 0.98
N PRO A 273 28.34 3.99 2.25
CA PRO A 273 28.49 4.91 3.36
C PRO A 273 29.61 5.91 3.15
N MET A 274 29.37 7.16 3.54
CA MET A 274 30.35 8.25 3.43
C MET A 274 31.18 8.32 4.71
N LEU A 275 32.49 8.13 4.57
CA LEU A 275 33.47 8.30 5.62
C LEU A 275 34.22 9.62 5.42
N VAL A 276 34.15 10.52 6.39
CA VAL A 276 34.97 11.74 6.45
C VAL A 276 36.01 11.57 7.53
N ASP A 277 37.28 11.59 7.15
CA ASP A 277 38.39 11.44 8.10
C ASP A 277 38.68 12.75 8.87
N LYS A 278 39.68 12.70 9.76
CA LYS A 278 40.18 13.85 10.52
C LYS A 278 40.73 14.99 9.63
N ASP A 279 41.22 14.66 8.43
CA ASP A 279 41.84 15.59 7.49
C ASP A 279 40.84 16.12 6.45
N GLN A 280 39.55 15.80 6.63
CA GLN A 280 38.41 16.18 5.78
C GLN A 280 38.39 15.48 4.41
N ASN A 281 39.13 14.39 4.24
CA ASN A 281 38.98 13.56 3.04
C ASN A 281 37.71 12.74 3.17
N LEU A 282 36.91 12.77 2.11
CA LEU A 282 35.72 11.95 1.96
C LEU A 282 36.07 10.69 1.17
N SER A 283 35.67 9.54 1.68
CA SER A 283 35.72 8.26 0.97
C SER A 283 34.39 7.52 1.11
N GLN A 284 34.13 6.57 0.20
CA GLN A 284 32.92 5.76 0.19
C GLN A 284 33.28 4.30 0.50
N LEU A 285 32.41 3.61 1.25
CA LEU A 285 32.60 2.21 1.65
C LEU A 285 31.76 1.27 0.77
N ASP A 286 32.25 0.99 -0.44
CA ASP A 286 31.54 0.24 -1.49
C ASP A 286 32.02 -1.22 -1.68
N VAL A 287 33.03 -1.65 -0.91
CA VAL A 287 33.58 -3.01 -1.03
C VAL A 287 32.61 -4.05 -0.50
N GLY A 288 32.23 -5.01 -1.36
CA GLY A 288 31.53 -6.22 -0.95
C GLY A 288 31.05 -7.06 -2.12
N GLY A 289 29.85 -6.79 -2.63
CA GLY A 289 29.19 -7.63 -3.61
C GLY A 289 27.86 -7.11 -4.14
N VAL A 290 27.09 -8.03 -4.72
CA VAL A 290 25.75 -7.78 -5.27
C VAL A 290 24.70 -7.75 -4.15
N VAL A 291 23.49 -7.30 -4.46
CA VAL A 291 22.34 -7.32 -3.52
C VAL A 291 22.00 -8.73 -3.04
N LEU A 292 21.48 -8.83 -1.81
CA LEU A 292 21.09 -10.09 -1.19
C LEU A 292 19.84 -10.69 -1.83
N GLY A 293 19.79 -12.00 -1.94
CA GLY A 293 18.62 -12.74 -2.42
C GLY A 293 18.46 -12.77 -3.94
N PHE A 294 19.39 -12.16 -4.69
CA PHE A 294 19.35 -12.13 -6.15
C PHE A 294 20.08 -13.30 -6.81
N VAL A 295 21.25 -13.68 -6.28
CA VAL A 295 22.06 -14.80 -6.78
C VAL A 295 22.20 -15.83 -5.66
N PRO A 296 22.00 -17.15 -5.92
CA PRO A 296 21.94 -18.15 -4.86
C PRO A 296 23.27 -18.33 -4.10
N HIS A 297 24.40 -18.21 -4.80
CA HIS A 297 25.73 -18.37 -4.22
C HIS A 297 26.62 -17.24 -4.71
N TYR A 298 27.03 -16.34 -3.81
CA TYR A 298 27.90 -15.22 -4.12
C TYR A 298 28.95 -15.04 -3.03
N ASN A 299 30.22 -14.96 -3.41
CA ASN A 299 31.32 -14.76 -2.47
C ASN A 299 31.53 -13.25 -2.24
N TYR A 300 31.00 -12.76 -1.14
CA TYR A 300 31.15 -11.37 -0.71
C TYR A 300 32.60 -11.05 -0.33
N LYS A 301 33.05 -9.86 -0.70
CA LYS A 301 34.33 -9.30 -0.25
C LYS A 301 34.15 -8.55 1.06
N GLU A 302 35.25 -8.39 1.77
CA GLU A 302 35.32 -7.59 2.98
C GLU A 302 36.46 -6.58 2.83
N ALA A 303 36.27 -5.39 3.38
CA ALA A 303 37.32 -4.40 3.57
C ALA A 303 37.30 -3.91 5.01
N ALA A 304 38.32 -3.14 5.38
CA ALA A 304 38.37 -2.50 6.67
C ALA A 304 38.95 -1.09 6.56
N VAL A 305 38.48 -0.22 7.43
CA VAL A 305 38.93 1.17 7.57
C VAL A 305 39.16 1.49 9.05
N ASP A 306 40.13 2.35 9.31
CA ASP A 306 40.35 2.89 10.65
C ASP A 306 39.44 4.10 10.86
N LEU A 307 38.88 4.23 12.06
CA LEU A 307 38.03 5.33 12.50
C LEU A 307 38.73 6.09 13.64
N PRO A 308 39.85 6.79 13.38
CA PRO A 308 40.51 7.59 14.40
C PRO A 308 39.59 8.71 14.90
N ALA A 309 39.86 9.21 16.10
CA ALA A 309 39.11 10.31 16.70
C ALA A 309 38.93 11.49 15.72
N GLY A 310 37.67 11.96 15.61
CA GLY A 310 37.28 13.02 14.69
C GLY A 310 36.88 12.54 13.29
N SER A 311 36.93 11.22 13.02
CA SER A 311 36.29 10.61 11.85
C SER A 311 34.77 10.64 11.99
N ARG A 312 34.06 10.64 10.87
CA ARG A 312 32.59 10.51 10.87
C ARG A 312 32.15 9.60 9.75
N LEU A 313 31.28 8.67 10.09
CA LEU A 313 30.69 7.74 9.15
C LEU A 313 29.18 8.00 9.06
N LEU A 314 28.69 8.19 7.84
CA LEU A 314 27.27 8.28 7.52
C LEU A 314 26.86 7.07 6.69
N LEU A 315 25.93 6.29 7.19
CA LEU A 315 25.17 5.30 6.42
C LEU A 315 23.79 5.89 6.13
N TYR A 316 23.26 5.63 4.94
CA TYR A 316 21.99 6.20 4.50
C TYR A 316 21.34 5.31 3.44
N SER A 317 20.02 5.38 3.31
CA SER A 317 19.28 4.82 2.17
C SER A 317 19.04 5.87 1.08
N ASP A 318 18.73 5.39 -0.12
CA ASP A 318 18.43 6.17 -1.32
C ASP A 318 17.28 7.17 -1.12
N GLY A 319 16.31 6.89 -0.24
CA GLY A 319 15.24 7.84 0.07
C GLY A 319 15.72 9.19 0.61
N ILE A 320 16.98 9.30 1.06
CA ILE A 320 17.62 10.58 1.36
C ILE A 320 18.06 11.32 0.10
N THR A 321 18.80 10.66 -0.78
CA THR A 321 19.42 11.27 -1.96
C THR A 321 18.41 11.46 -3.08
N GLU A 322 17.50 10.52 -3.28
CA GLU A 322 16.42 10.53 -4.27
C GLU A 322 15.19 11.36 -3.83
N ALA A 323 15.27 12.07 -2.70
CA ALA A 323 14.19 12.94 -2.25
C ALA A 323 13.93 14.07 -3.26
N LEU A 324 12.73 14.07 -3.85
CA LEU A 324 12.35 15.01 -4.92
C LEU A 324 11.79 16.32 -4.36
N ASN A 325 12.16 17.44 -4.99
CA ASN A 325 11.51 18.74 -4.80
C ASN A 325 10.30 18.93 -5.75
N GLY A 326 9.71 20.13 -5.75
CA GLY A 326 8.56 20.46 -6.61
C GLY A 326 8.86 20.46 -8.11
N ASP A 327 10.14 20.57 -8.48
CA ASP A 327 10.63 20.56 -9.87
C ASP A 327 11.13 19.17 -10.30
N ALA A 328 10.89 18.14 -9.47
CA ALA A 328 11.36 16.77 -9.65
C ALA A 328 12.90 16.64 -9.70
N GLU A 329 13.60 17.51 -8.98
CA GLU A 329 15.05 17.38 -8.76
C GLU A 329 15.32 16.67 -7.43
N GLU A 330 16.27 15.74 -7.47
CA GLU A 330 16.75 14.97 -6.33
C GLU A 330 17.61 15.84 -5.39
N PHE A 331 17.63 15.50 -4.10
CA PHE A 331 18.50 16.15 -3.12
C PHE A 331 19.98 15.89 -3.43
N GLY A 332 20.31 14.65 -3.79
CA GLY A 332 21.58 14.20 -4.34
C GLY A 332 22.73 14.08 -3.33
N ASP A 333 23.72 13.27 -3.70
CA ASP A 333 24.91 13.01 -2.88
C ASP A 333 25.71 14.28 -2.58
N ALA A 334 25.81 15.21 -3.53
CA ALA A 334 26.63 16.42 -3.38
C ALA A 334 26.14 17.31 -2.23
N ALA A 335 24.82 17.42 -2.04
CA ALA A 335 24.23 18.16 -0.93
C ALA A 335 24.51 17.46 0.42
N LEU A 336 24.40 16.13 0.44
CA LEU A 336 24.68 15.32 1.63
C LEU A 336 26.15 15.41 2.05
N GLN A 337 27.09 15.27 1.10
CA GLN A 337 28.53 15.44 1.33
C GLN A 337 28.86 16.82 1.90
N LYS A 338 28.22 17.87 1.37
CA LYS A 338 28.40 19.23 1.86
C LYS A 338 27.95 19.37 3.32
N LEU A 339 26.79 18.83 3.68
CA LEU A 339 26.30 18.85 5.07
C LEU A 339 27.25 18.13 6.02
N LEU A 340 27.81 17.01 5.58
CA LEU A 340 28.86 16.32 6.34
C LEU A 340 30.01 17.29 6.56
N LEU A 341 30.65 17.81 5.52
CA LEU A 341 31.85 18.64 5.64
C LEU A 341 31.65 19.92 6.47
N GLU A 342 30.49 20.59 6.36
CA GLU A 342 30.24 21.88 7.04
C GLU A 342 29.91 21.75 8.53
N HIS A 343 29.39 20.61 8.98
CA HIS A 343 28.84 20.45 10.33
C HIS A 343 29.64 19.49 11.23
N ARG A 344 30.99 19.62 11.22
CA ARG A 344 31.90 18.74 11.97
C ARG A 344 31.77 18.78 13.49
N SER A 345 31.33 19.90 14.04
CA SER A 345 31.26 20.09 15.49
C SER A 345 29.94 19.60 16.11
N LEU A 346 28.98 19.18 15.29
CA LEU A 346 27.71 18.65 15.75
C LEU A 346 27.88 17.22 16.27
N SER A 347 27.13 16.88 17.32
CA SER A 347 26.93 15.49 17.72
C SER A 347 26.27 14.67 16.61
N SER A 348 26.34 13.34 16.71
CA SER A 348 25.69 12.42 15.76
C SER A 348 24.19 12.70 15.65
N GLN A 349 23.54 12.99 16.77
CA GLN A 349 22.10 13.32 16.81
C GLN A 349 21.80 14.67 16.13
N GLU A 350 22.58 15.71 16.41
CA GLU A 350 22.39 17.03 15.80
C GLU A 350 22.65 17.00 14.29
N LEU A 351 23.66 16.24 13.83
CA LEU A 351 23.94 16.07 12.40
C LEU A 351 22.81 15.32 11.70
N LEU A 352 22.30 14.25 12.30
CA LEU A 352 21.14 13.50 11.79
C LEU A 352 19.93 14.41 11.65
N GLU A 353 19.59 15.19 12.68
CA GLU A 353 18.47 16.13 12.65
C GLU A 353 18.67 17.21 11.57
N LYS A 354 19.91 17.67 11.38
CA LYS A 354 20.27 18.64 10.34
C LYS A 354 20.06 18.08 8.94
N ILE A 355 20.44 16.82 8.69
CA ILE A 355 20.23 16.14 7.40
C ILE A 355 18.72 16.01 7.13
N VAL A 356 17.97 15.47 8.09
CA VAL A 356 16.50 15.32 7.95
C VAL A 356 15.82 16.65 7.68
N ALA A 357 16.23 17.72 8.38
CA ALA A 357 15.69 19.05 8.15
C ALA A 357 16.03 19.59 6.75
N ALA A 358 17.25 19.37 6.27
CA ALA A 358 17.67 19.80 4.94
C ALA A 358 16.87 19.09 3.83
N VAL A 359 16.68 17.78 3.95
CA VAL A 359 15.86 16.99 3.01
C VAL A 359 14.40 17.47 3.01
N LYS A 360 13.82 17.73 4.19
CA LYS A 360 12.45 18.29 4.29
C LYS A 360 12.31 19.67 3.66
N VAL A 361 13.32 20.53 3.84
CA VAL A 361 13.35 21.86 3.23
C VAL A 361 13.45 21.75 1.70
N HIS A 362 14.27 20.84 1.18
CA HIS A 362 14.38 20.57 -0.25
C HIS A 362 13.07 20.05 -0.85
N ALA A 363 12.46 19.04 -0.22
CA ALA A 363 11.21 18.44 -0.69
C ALA A 363 10.02 19.42 -0.66
N GLY A 364 9.97 20.33 0.32
CA GLY A 364 8.89 21.31 0.45
C GLY A 364 7.53 20.65 0.67
N ALA A 365 6.63 20.77 -0.31
CA ALA A 365 5.30 20.15 -0.27
C ALA A 365 5.25 18.79 -0.98
N THR A 366 6.35 18.35 -1.60
CA THR A 366 6.42 17.07 -2.31
C THR A 366 6.36 15.93 -1.28
N PRO A 367 5.43 14.96 -1.44
CA PRO A 367 5.36 13.80 -0.57
C PRO A 367 6.63 12.95 -0.65
N GLN A 368 7.02 12.35 0.47
CA GLN A 368 8.12 11.40 0.53
C GLN A 368 7.86 10.21 -0.41
N SER A 369 8.81 9.95 -1.30
CA SER A 369 8.74 8.88 -2.30
C SER A 369 9.16 7.54 -1.72
N ASP A 370 10.25 7.50 -0.95
CA ASP A 370 10.83 6.29 -0.35
C ASP A 370 11.21 6.45 1.12
N ASP A 371 11.46 5.34 1.81
CA ASP A 371 11.88 5.35 3.21
C ASP A 371 13.23 6.05 3.39
N MET A 372 13.37 6.79 4.49
CA MET A 372 14.56 7.57 4.78
C MET A 372 15.26 7.01 6.01
N THR A 373 16.39 6.36 5.82
CA THR A 373 17.20 5.80 6.91
C THR A 373 18.55 6.48 6.96
N ILE A 374 18.96 6.84 8.18
CA ILE A 374 20.24 7.49 8.46
C ILE A 374 20.84 6.85 9.70
N VAL A 375 22.14 6.53 9.64
CA VAL A 375 22.97 6.21 10.81
C VAL A 375 24.23 7.05 10.77
N VAL A 376 24.51 7.75 11.87
CA VAL A 376 25.69 8.60 12.04
C VAL A 376 26.54 8.07 13.19
N ILE A 377 27.85 7.95 12.95
CA ILE A 377 28.85 7.54 13.93
C ILE A 377 30.00 8.54 13.90
N THR A 378 30.39 9.10 15.05
CA THR A 378 31.50 10.06 15.19
C THR A 378 32.47 9.71 16.31
#